data_AF-A0A9P8LFN4-F1
#
_entry.id   AF-A0A9P8LFN4-F1
#
_cell.length_a   1.000
_cell.length_b   1.000
_cell.length_c   1.000
_cell.angle_alpha   90.00
_cell.angle_beta   90.00
_cell.angle_gamma   90.00
#
_symmetry.space_group_name_H-M   'P 1'
#
loop_
_entity.id
_entity.type
_entity.pdbx_description
1 polymer ?
#
loop_
_entity_poly.entity_id
_entity_poly.type
_entity_poly.pdbx_seq_one_letter_code
_entity_poly.pdbx_strand_id
1 'polypeptide(L)'
;MSMTLLSYLTRANPVLVIDTSAGTNTDSMERIPIEGVCDWTEFSYSTLHSIFQDSWEMVISAHTPVLDEGLPLCEIYAEDGLGHLIATWNVQVVSRALRESGGKLLIATGSSAQMDPDVIPDWAGIQKARKNPGRKTYQNQCPGDTKLSSKWASKWDKRFTSKWDWELPFCQVQFYCAMLNARYGYILTDEELVVIRVTKSVDPPPRDRPRRSTAQYEPGHLRDLSDVSSALSEISLYRNTGQLENYEKLEIKSVPWSNQGSDKFTVNLALWCLLSMAAANNSIETRYPPLDSWRLVQEGSGLTGARYCHVTSGKITSSLPAGAYVLPTHTPAITTADPVDN
;
A
#
# COMPACT_ATOMS: atom_id res chain seq x y z
N MET A 1 7.06 5.73 28.58
CA MET A 1 8.29 6.49 28.24
C MET A 1 7.93 7.44 27.10
N SER A 2 8.36 8.70 27.13
CA SER A 2 8.16 9.66 26.02
C SER A 2 9.37 9.65 25.08
N MET A 3 9.14 9.66 23.77
CA MET A 3 10.18 9.76 22.74
C MET A 3 9.61 10.44 21.49
N THR A 4 10.47 10.84 20.56
CA THR A 4 10.01 11.37 19.27
C THR A 4 9.35 10.27 18.44
N LEU A 5 8.42 10.65 17.55
CA LEU A 5 7.79 9.73 16.61
C LEU A 5 8.83 9.01 15.75
N LEU A 6 9.86 9.73 15.28
CA LEU A 6 10.97 9.16 14.54
C LEU A 6 11.69 8.08 15.36
N SER A 7 12.08 8.39 16.60
CA SER A 7 12.75 7.43 17.48
C SER A 7 11.88 6.18 17.73
N TYR A 8 10.57 6.34 17.83
CA TYR A 8 9.63 5.24 18.03
C TYR A 8 9.49 4.33 16.81
N LEU A 9 9.39 4.91 15.61
CA LEU A 9 9.24 4.18 14.34
C LEU A 9 10.55 3.55 13.85
N THR A 10 11.70 4.00 14.36
CA THR A 10 13.03 3.56 13.91
C THR A 10 13.68 2.49 14.77
N ARG A 11 12.94 1.97 15.75
CA ARG A 11 13.39 0.84 16.57
C ARG A 11 13.57 -0.41 15.72
N ALA A 12 14.49 -1.27 16.17
CA ALA A 12 14.74 -2.58 15.60
C ALA A 12 13.44 -3.38 15.47
N ASN A 13 13.23 -4.03 14.33
CA ASN A 13 12.27 -5.12 14.28
C ASN A 13 12.82 -6.35 15.05
N PRO A 14 11.94 -7.27 15.49
CA PRO A 14 12.36 -8.51 16.11
C PRO A 14 13.30 -9.31 15.21
N VAL A 15 14.27 -9.98 15.84
CA VAL A 15 15.14 -10.95 15.18
C VAL A 15 14.34 -12.22 14.93
N LEU A 16 14.36 -12.71 13.69
CA LEU A 16 13.54 -13.84 13.27
C LEU A 16 14.39 -15.10 13.09
N VAL A 17 13.81 -16.24 13.46
CA VAL A 17 14.33 -17.56 13.12
C VAL A 17 13.42 -18.12 12.03
N ILE A 18 13.94 -18.26 10.81
CA ILE A 18 13.16 -18.71 9.65
C ILE A 18 13.47 -20.19 9.39
N ASP A 19 12.45 -21.03 9.50
CA ASP A 19 12.52 -22.46 9.18
C ASP A 19 11.38 -22.82 8.22
N THR A 20 11.53 -22.38 6.96
CA THR A 20 10.53 -22.59 5.92
C THR A 20 11.14 -23.36 4.76
N SER A 21 10.37 -24.30 4.19
CA SER A 21 10.75 -24.92 2.92
C SER A 21 10.40 -24.00 1.75
N ALA A 22 11.21 -24.06 0.69
CA ALA A 22 10.85 -23.41 -0.58
C ALA A 22 9.49 -23.92 -1.07
N GLY A 23 8.65 -23.01 -1.56
CA GLY A 23 7.30 -23.32 -2.03
C GLY A 23 6.85 -22.34 -3.10
N THR A 24 5.81 -22.72 -3.85
CA THR A 24 5.22 -21.88 -4.90
C THR A 24 4.27 -20.85 -4.30
N ASN A 25 4.13 -19.71 -4.98
CA ASN A 25 3.08 -18.74 -4.66
C ASN A 25 1.69 -19.34 -4.98
N THR A 26 0.69 -18.98 -4.19
CA THR A 26 -0.70 -19.38 -4.45
C THR A 26 -1.18 -18.75 -5.75
N ASP A 27 -1.44 -19.57 -6.76
CA ASP A 27 -2.00 -19.15 -8.05
C ASP A 27 -3.52 -19.06 -7.92
N SER A 28 -4.02 -17.85 -7.69
CA SER A 28 -5.44 -17.55 -7.88
C SER A 28 -5.59 -16.95 -9.27
N MET A 29 -6.25 -17.68 -10.17
CA MET A 29 -6.54 -17.28 -11.54
C MET A 29 -7.20 -15.88 -11.57
N GLU A 30 -6.81 -15.07 -12.57
CA GLU A 30 -7.34 -13.73 -12.90
C GLU A 30 -6.73 -12.52 -12.13
N ARG A 31 -5.40 -12.41 -12.10
CA ARG A 31 -4.71 -11.16 -11.69
C ARG A 31 -4.41 -10.24 -12.88
N ILE A 32 -4.37 -8.93 -12.64
CA ILE A 32 -3.96 -7.94 -13.66
C ILE A 32 -2.44 -8.03 -13.83
N PRO A 33 -1.93 -8.43 -15.02
CA PRO A 33 -0.49 -8.52 -15.24
C PRO A 33 0.19 -7.16 -15.09
N ILE A 34 1.42 -7.16 -14.59
CA ILE A 34 2.26 -5.96 -14.53
C ILE A 34 3.07 -5.80 -15.82
N GLU A 35 3.33 -4.57 -16.24
CA GLU A 35 4.27 -4.28 -17.33
C GLU A 35 5.73 -4.51 -16.89
N GLY A 36 5.97 -4.40 -15.59
CA GLY A 36 7.25 -4.55 -14.93
C GLY A 36 7.31 -3.71 -13.66
N VAL A 37 8.52 -3.59 -13.10
CA VAL A 37 8.78 -2.77 -11.91
C VAL A 37 9.98 -1.85 -12.14
N CYS A 38 10.02 -0.69 -11.48
CA CYS A 38 11.15 0.23 -11.45
C CYS A 38 11.35 0.81 -10.03
N ASP A 39 12.53 1.37 -9.73
CA ASP A 39 12.81 1.96 -8.41
C ASP A 39 12.04 3.27 -8.22
N TRP A 40 11.33 3.38 -7.11
CA TRP A 40 10.64 4.59 -6.69
C TRP A 40 11.62 5.55 -6.00
N THR A 41 12.45 6.20 -6.81
CA THR A 41 13.57 7.04 -6.33
C THR A 41 13.13 8.19 -5.42
N GLU A 42 11.94 8.77 -5.64
CA GLU A 42 11.38 9.83 -4.79
C GLU A 42 10.99 9.35 -3.39
N PHE A 43 10.65 8.07 -3.22
CA PHE A 43 10.40 7.47 -1.90
C PHE A 43 11.74 7.21 -1.21
N SER A 44 12.38 8.28 -0.78
CA SER A 44 13.70 8.30 -0.15
C SER A 44 13.63 8.92 1.25
N TYR A 45 14.57 8.54 2.11
CA TYR A 45 14.61 9.05 3.49
C TYR A 45 14.71 10.58 3.50
N SER A 46 15.56 11.16 2.65
CA SER A 46 15.72 12.62 2.54
C SER A 46 14.43 13.32 2.10
N THR A 47 13.73 12.78 1.10
CA THR A 47 12.46 13.36 0.62
C THR A 47 11.39 13.29 1.69
N LEU A 48 11.19 12.12 2.32
CA LEU A 48 10.13 11.97 3.32
C LEU A 48 10.47 12.68 4.64
N HIS A 49 11.75 12.82 4.98
CA HIS A 49 12.18 13.67 6.09
C HIS A 49 11.80 15.13 5.82
N SER A 50 12.07 15.67 4.63
CA SER A 50 11.64 17.04 4.26
C SER A 50 10.13 17.24 4.42
N ILE A 51 9.33 16.25 3.98
CA ILE A 51 7.86 16.32 3.98
C ILE A 51 7.27 16.18 5.39
N PHE A 52 7.82 15.31 6.23
CA PHE A 52 7.23 14.90 7.51
C PHE A 52 8.04 15.28 8.75
N GLN A 53 9.08 16.13 8.62
CA GLN A 53 9.95 16.53 9.73
C GLN A 53 9.17 16.96 10.98
N ASP A 54 8.19 17.85 10.82
CA ASP A 54 7.36 18.34 11.93
C ASP A 54 6.66 17.20 12.69
N SER A 55 6.14 16.21 11.96
CA SER A 55 5.47 15.04 12.54
C SER A 55 6.48 14.11 13.21
N TRP A 56 7.67 13.98 12.65
CA TRP A 56 8.73 13.09 13.12
C TRP A 56 9.35 13.56 14.44
N GLU A 57 9.44 14.88 14.66
CA GLU A 57 9.94 15.50 15.88
C GLU A 57 8.91 15.53 17.02
N MET A 58 7.64 15.25 16.73
CA MET A 58 6.57 15.20 17.72
C MET A 58 6.86 14.15 18.81
N VAL A 59 6.68 14.55 20.06
CA VAL A 59 6.82 13.66 21.23
C VAL A 59 5.54 12.84 21.43
N ILE A 60 5.69 11.52 21.47
CA ILE A 60 4.57 10.59 21.68
C ILE A 60 4.77 9.73 22.93
N SER A 61 3.67 9.19 23.44
CA SER A 61 3.71 8.17 24.47
C SER A 61 4.09 6.83 23.86
N ALA A 62 5.34 6.39 24.07
CA ALA A 62 5.79 5.11 23.55
C ALA A 62 5.19 3.95 24.35
N HIS A 63 4.60 3.02 23.63
CA HIS A 63 4.28 1.69 24.12
C HIS A 63 4.75 0.69 23.07
N THR A 64 5.79 -0.04 23.40
CA THR A 64 6.29 -1.13 22.57
C THR A 64 5.51 -2.37 22.94
N PRO A 65 5.00 -3.14 21.97
CA PRO A 65 4.69 -4.54 22.22
C PRO A 65 5.94 -5.21 22.82
N VAL A 66 5.78 -5.98 23.88
CA VAL A 66 6.89 -6.75 24.44
C VAL A 66 7.00 -8.02 23.61
N LEU A 67 8.02 -8.10 22.75
CA LEU A 67 8.43 -9.33 22.09
C LEU A 67 9.80 -9.71 22.67
N ASP A 68 9.81 -10.76 23.48
CA ASP A 68 11.05 -11.30 24.03
C ASP A 68 11.75 -12.17 22.98
N GLU A 69 13.06 -12.05 22.90
CA GLU A 69 13.88 -12.84 21.97
C GLU A 69 13.79 -14.32 22.39
N GLY A 70 13.40 -15.19 21.46
CA GLY A 70 13.18 -16.62 21.74
C GLY A 70 11.74 -17.00 22.08
N LEU A 71 10.77 -16.09 21.98
CA LEU A 71 9.37 -16.47 21.92
C LEU A 71 9.09 -17.24 20.62
N PRO A 72 8.23 -18.28 20.65
CA PRO A 72 7.83 -19.02 19.45
C PRO A 72 7.23 -18.14 18.34
N LEU A 73 6.76 -16.94 18.67
CA LEU A 73 6.23 -15.97 17.71
C LEU A 73 7.30 -15.41 16.76
N CYS A 74 8.59 -15.48 17.12
CA CYS A 74 9.71 -15.09 16.25
C CYS A 74 10.27 -16.27 15.44
N GLU A 75 9.74 -17.49 15.64
CA GLU A 75 10.05 -18.67 14.86
C GLU A 75 9.02 -18.83 13.74
N ILE A 76 9.44 -18.54 12.51
CA ILE A 76 8.55 -18.49 11.35
C ILE A 76 8.68 -19.78 10.55
N TYR A 77 7.63 -20.59 10.60
CA TYR A 77 7.51 -21.86 9.87
C TYR A 77 6.58 -21.77 8.65
N ALA A 78 5.71 -20.76 8.63
CA ALA A 78 4.72 -20.55 7.58
C ALA A 78 4.25 -19.09 7.54
N GLU A 79 3.49 -18.75 6.50
CA GLU A 79 3.03 -17.39 6.18
C GLU A 79 2.07 -16.84 7.25
N ASP A 80 1.28 -17.71 7.88
CA ASP A 80 0.39 -17.36 9.00
C ASP A 80 1.17 -16.94 10.26
N GLY A 81 2.27 -17.64 10.56
CA GLY A 81 3.20 -17.26 11.64
C GLY A 81 3.78 -15.85 11.43
N LEU A 82 4.23 -15.56 10.20
CA LEU A 82 4.69 -14.22 9.84
C LEU A 82 3.56 -13.18 9.96
N GLY A 83 2.35 -13.54 9.53
CA GLY A 83 1.16 -12.69 9.69
C GLY A 83 0.87 -12.32 11.15
N HIS A 84 0.94 -13.29 12.07
CA HIS A 84 0.76 -13.04 13.51
C HIS A 84 1.84 -12.11 14.09
N LEU A 85 3.09 -12.28 13.68
CA LEU A 85 4.19 -11.40 14.08
C LEU A 85 3.95 -9.97 13.56
N ILE A 86 3.61 -9.81 12.28
CA ILE A 86 3.30 -8.51 11.67
C ILE A 86 2.14 -7.83 12.41
N ALA A 87 1.08 -8.57 12.73
CA ALA A 87 -0.04 -8.07 13.52
C ALA A 87 0.41 -7.57 14.91
N THR A 88 1.31 -8.30 15.56
CA THR A 88 1.76 -7.99 16.92
C THR A 88 2.74 -6.83 16.95
N TRP A 89 3.65 -6.77 15.98
CA TRP A 89 4.71 -5.77 15.92
C TRP A 89 4.34 -4.59 15.01
N ASN A 90 4.41 -4.77 13.69
CA ASN A 90 4.32 -3.67 12.74
C ASN A 90 2.95 -2.98 12.79
N VAL A 91 1.86 -3.75 12.81
CA VAL A 91 0.49 -3.21 12.84
C VAL A 91 0.25 -2.40 14.11
N GLN A 92 0.63 -2.91 15.29
CA GLN A 92 0.45 -2.19 16.55
C GLN A 92 1.32 -0.93 16.61
N VAL A 93 2.61 -1.06 16.24
CA VAL A 93 3.55 0.05 16.28
C VAL A 93 3.10 1.16 15.35
N VAL A 94 2.83 0.85 14.08
CA VAL A 94 2.48 1.85 13.06
C VAL A 94 1.09 2.43 13.32
N SER A 95 0.09 1.62 13.71
CA SER A 95 -1.25 2.14 14.02
C SER A 95 -1.24 3.07 15.23
N ARG A 96 -0.41 2.79 16.25
CA ARG A 96 -0.21 3.71 17.38
C ARG A 96 0.45 5.00 16.92
N ALA A 97 1.53 4.90 16.14
CA ALA A 97 2.23 6.06 15.60
C ALA A 97 1.29 6.95 14.78
N LEU A 98 0.49 6.38 13.89
CA LEU A 98 -0.52 7.10 13.10
C LEU A 98 -1.55 7.78 14.02
N ARG A 99 -2.05 7.11 15.06
CA ARG A 99 -3.02 7.70 15.98
C ARG A 99 -2.45 8.89 16.75
N GLU A 100 -1.26 8.72 17.32
CA GLU A 100 -0.60 9.76 18.12
C GLU A 100 -0.20 10.95 17.25
N SER A 101 0.13 10.73 15.96
CA SER A 101 0.47 11.78 15.01
C SER A 101 -0.73 12.40 14.29
N GLY A 102 -1.96 12.12 14.71
CA GLY A 102 -3.18 12.66 14.07
C GLY A 102 -3.45 12.12 12.66
N GLY A 103 -2.83 10.99 12.29
CA GLY A 103 -3.06 10.27 11.04
C GLY A 103 -4.50 9.78 10.91
N LYS A 104 -5.00 9.72 9.66
CA LYS A 104 -6.39 9.35 9.36
C LYS A 104 -6.60 7.86 9.12
N LEU A 105 -5.53 7.12 8.85
CA LEU A 105 -5.55 5.69 8.63
C LEU A 105 -5.03 4.93 9.85
N LEU A 106 -5.52 3.71 10.03
CA LEU A 106 -4.94 2.69 10.90
C LEU A 106 -4.68 1.43 10.06
N ILE A 107 -3.88 0.50 10.55
CA ILE A 107 -3.70 -0.79 9.89
C ILE A 107 -4.64 -1.80 10.54
N ALA A 108 -5.29 -2.61 9.72
CA ALA A 108 -6.08 -3.76 10.14
C ALA A 108 -5.91 -4.91 9.15
N THR A 109 -6.46 -6.08 9.49
CA THR A 109 -6.62 -7.18 8.54
C THR A 109 -7.47 -6.73 7.36
N GLY A 110 -7.19 -7.20 6.15
CA GLY A 110 -7.96 -6.79 4.98
C GLY A 110 -9.45 -7.17 5.05
N SER A 111 -9.77 -8.25 5.76
CA SER A 111 -11.15 -8.64 6.08
C SER A 111 -11.95 -7.53 6.79
N SER A 112 -11.28 -6.64 7.54
CA SER A 112 -11.90 -5.52 8.25
C SER A 112 -12.46 -4.43 7.34
N ALA A 113 -11.95 -4.33 6.10
CA ALA A 113 -12.36 -3.33 5.11
C ALA A 113 -12.68 -3.95 3.74
N GLN A 114 -13.07 -5.22 3.76
CA GLN A 114 -13.42 -6.00 2.59
C GLN A 114 -14.63 -5.38 1.86
N MET A 115 -14.44 -4.90 0.64
CA MET A 115 -15.53 -4.42 -0.22
C MET A 115 -16.24 -5.56 -0.96
N ASP A 116 -15.49 -6.62 -1.28
CA ASP A 116 -15.92 -7.76 -2.07
C ASP A 116 -15.45 -9.07 -1.39
N PRO A 117 -16.30 -10.10 -1.28
CA PRO A 117 -15.92 -11.44 -0.81
C PRO A 117 -14.62 -11.96 -1.40
N ASP A 118 -14.38 -11.70 -2.68
CA ASP A 118 -13.33 -12.33 -3.47
C ASP A 118 -12.05 -11.47 -3.56
N VAL A 119 -12.08 -10.24 -3.01
CA VAL A 119 -10.96 -9.30 -3.01
C VAL A 119 -10.58 -8.94 -1.57
N ILE A 120 -9.85 -9.85 -0.92
CA ILE A 120 -9.36 -9.68 0.45
C ILE A 120 -7.82 -9.65 0.43
N PRO A 121 -7.19 -8.48 0.56
CA PRO A 121 -5.76 -8.42 0.89
C PRO A 121 -5.52 -8.93 2.31
N ASP A 122 -4.29 -9.32 2.64
CA ASP A 122 -3.94 -9.68 4.02
C ASP A 122 -4.12 -8.49 4.97
N TRP A 123 -3.74 -7.30 4.51
CA TRP A 123 -3.75 -6.06 5.29
C TRP A 123 -4.48 -4.92 4.57
N ALA A 124 -4.97 -3.97 5.37
CA ALA A 124 -5.63 -2.77 4.90
C ALA A 124 -5.24 -1.54 5.73
N GLY A 125 -4.89 -0.45 5.05
CA GLY A 125 -4.92 0.89 5.59
C GLY A 125 -6.38 1.37 5.68
N ILE A 126 -6.98 1.28 6.85
CA ILE A 126 -8.42 1.50 7.05
C ILE A 126 -8.76 2.93 7.44
N GLN A 127 -9.81 3.47 6.82
CA GLN A 127 -10.49 4.68 7.24
C GLN A 127 -11.94 4.39 7.59
N LYS A 128 -12.48 5.02 8.64
CA LYS A 128 -13.91 4.91 8.94
C LYS A 128 -14.73 5.48 7.78
N ALA A 129 -15.61 4.67 7.21
CA ALA A 129 -16.59 5.12 6.24
C ALA A 129 -17.60 6.07 6.91
N ARG A 130 -18.07 7.09 6.17
CA ARG A 130 -19.24 7.86 6.62
C ARG A 130 -20.42 6.89 6.85
N LYS A 131 -21.17 7.09 7.94
CA LYS A 131 -22.28 6.22 8.34
C LYS A 131 -23.33 6.17 7.22
N ASN A 132 -23.27 5.13 6.40
CA ASN A 132 -24.34 4.77 5.48
C ASN A 132 -24.95 3.45 5.98
N PRO A 133 -26.27 3.40 6.22
CA PRO A 133 -26.95 2.16 6.54
C PRO A 133 -26.65 1.10 5.47
N GLY A 134 -26.12 -0.06 5.87
CA GLY A 134 -25.86 -1.20 4.97
C GLY A 134 -24.47 -1.29 4.34
N ARG A 135 -23.55 -0.33 4.59
CA ARG A 135 -22.12 -0.46 4.20
C ARG A 135 -21.24 -0.82 5.39
N LYS A 136 -20.15 -1.56 5.14
CA LYS A 136 -19.15 -1.85 6.17
C LYS A 136 -18.56 -0.57 6.75
N THR A 137 -18.11 -0.67 8.00
CA THR A 137 -17.65 0.48 8.80
C THR A 137 -16.33 1.08 8.30
N TYR A 138 -15.53 0.33 7.52
CA TYR A 138 -14.20 0.75 7.09
C TYR A 138 -14.01 0.62 5.57
N GLN A 139 -13.26 1.55 5.00
CA GLN A 139 -12.77 1.52 3.62
C GLN A 139 -11.27 1.24 3.62
N ASN A 140 -10.81 0.40 2.68
CA ASN A 140 -9.40 0.14 2.48
C ASN A 140 -8.81 1.20 1.54
N GLN A 141 -7.84 1.95 2.03
CA GLN A 141 -7.11 3.00 1.31
C GLN A 141 -5.67 2.56 0.97
N CYS A 142 -5.18 1.44 1.50
CA CYS A 142 -3.83 0.99 1.18
C CYS A 142 -3.76 -0.53 1.41
N PRO A 143 -4.02 -1.35 0.38
CA PRO A 143 -3.95 -2.80 0.51
C PRO A 143 -2.51 -3.26 0.74
N GLY A 144 -2.36 -4.31 1.56
CA GLY A 144 -1.07 -4.95 1.82
C GLY A 144 -1.16 -6.47 1.70
N ASP A 145 -0.07 -7.09 1.28
CA ASP A 145 0.08 -8.54 1.17
C ASP A 145 1.26 -9.02 2.05
N THR A 146 1.23 -10.27 2.47
CA THR A 146 2.32 -10.93 3.21
C THR A 146 2.95 -12.00 2.34
N LYS A 147 4.27 -12.09 2.31
CA LYS A 147 4.97 -13.20 1.64
C LYS A 147 6.19 -13.64 2.45
N LEU A 148 6.54 -14.91 2.37
CA LEU A 148 7.81 -15.40 2.92
C LEU A 148 8.96 -15.14 1.92
N SER A 149 10.11 -14.70 2.43
CA SER A 149 11.34 -14.44 1.66
C SER A 149 11.84 -15.70 0.92
N SER A 150 11.55 -16.88 1.46
CA SER A 150 11.84 -18.18 0.85
C SER A 150 10.99 -18.49 -0.39
N LYS A 151 9.84 -17.80 -0.55
CA LYS A 151 8.95 -17.91 -1.72
C LYS A 151 9.09 -16.72 -2.66
N TRP A 152 9.38 -15.54 -2.12
CA TRP A 152 9.39 -14.31 -2.89
C TRP A 152 10.26 -13.20 -2.28
N ALA A 153 10.96 -12.46 -3.13
CA ALA A 153 11.66 -11.23 -2.78
C ALA A 153 11.51 -10.20 -3.90
N SER A 154 11.64 -8.91 -3.57
CA SER A 154 11.48 -7.81 -4.51
C SER A 154 12.54 -7.83 -5.62
N LYS A 155 13.75 -8.29 -5.30
CA LYS A 155 14.83 -8.47 -6.27
C LYS A 155 14.74 -9.85 -6.89
N TRP A 156 14.68 -9.87 -8.22
CA TRP A 156 14.79 -11.12 -8.97
C TRP A 156 16.11 -11.83 -8.65
N ASP A 157 16.02 -13.12 -8.36
CA ASP A 157 17.15 -14.01 -8.09
C ASP A 157 16.91 -15.37 -8.75
N LYS A 158 17.98 -16.13 -8.98
CA LYS A 158 17.97 -17.47 -9.59
C LYS A 158 17.18 -18.51 -8.80
N ARG A 159 16.80 -18.21 -7.56
CA ARG A 159 15.93 -19.04 -6.71
C ARG A 159 14.51 -19.13 -7.26
N PHE A 160 14.06 -18.15 -8.06
CA PHE A 160 12.73 -18.16 -8.66
C PHE A 160 12.73 -18.97 -9.96
N THR A 161 11.81 -19.92 -10.04
CA THR A 161 11.68 -20.87 -11.15
C THR A 161 11.17 -20.24 -12.44
N SER A 162 10.33 -19.21 -12.32
CA SER A 162 9.79 -18.50 -13.49
C SER A 162 9.62 -17.01 -13.20
N LYS A 163 9.76 -16.20 -14.26
CA LYS A 163 9.49 -14.76 -14.19
C LYS A 163 8.07 -14.49 -13.69
N TRP A 164 7.13 -15.31 -14.14
CA TRP A 164 5.73 -15.23 -13.72
C TRP A 164 5.56 -15.39 -12.21
N ASP A 165 6.20 -16.40 -11.59
CA ASP A 165 6.08 -16.65 -10.14
C ASP A 165 6.56 -15.47 -9.30
N TRP A 166 7.58 -14.75 -9.77
CA TRP A 166 8.06 -13.53 -9.12
C TRP A 166 7.15 -12.33 -9.36
N GLU A 167 6.50 -12.23 -10.52
CA GLU A 167 5.55 -11.15 -10.80
C GLU A 167 4.22 -11.34 -10.06
N LEU A 168 3.88 -12.56 -9.64
CA LEU A 168 2.58 -12.88 -9.03
C LEU A 168 2.20 -12.01 -7.82
N PRO A 169 3.07 -11.76 -6.81
CA PRO A 169 2.72 -10.85 -5.71
C PRO A 169 2.52 -9.40 -6.16
N PHE A 170 3.28 -8.94 -7.16
CA PHE A 170 3.07 -7.61 -7.74
C PHE A 170 1.74 -7.51 -8.49
N CYS A 171 1.38 -8.51 -9.29
CA CYS A 171 0.09 -8.60 -9.97
C CYS A 171 -1.08 -8.58 -8.96
N GLN A 172 -0.89 -9.21 -7.81
CA GLN A 172 -1.89 -9.26 -6.73
C GLN A 172 -2.11 -7.88 -6.11
N VAL A 173 -1.04 -7.20 -5.72
CA VAL A 173 -1.16 -5.84 -5.15
C VAL A 173 -1.71 -4.86 -6.17
N GLN A 174 -1.28 -4.92 -7.44
CA GLN A 174 -1.86 -4.10 -8.51
C GLN A 174 -3.37 -4.36 -8.66
N PHE A 175 -3.80 -5.61 -8.61
CA PHE A 175 -5.21 -5.97 -8.65
C PHE A 175 -5.98 -5.35 -7.48
N TYR A 176 -5.46 -5.44 -6.25
CA TYR A 176 -6.09 -4.78 -5.10
C TYR A 176 -6.17 -3.27 -5.27
N CYS A 177 -5.09 -2.64 -5.70
CA CYS A 177 -5.05 -1.21 -5.97
C CYS A 177 -6.08 -0.79 -7.02
N ALA A 178 -6.18 -1.54 -8.12
CA ALA A 178 -7.16 -1.31 -9.18
C ALA A 178 -8.60 -1.40 -8.66
N MET A 179 -8.93 -2.47 -7.93
CA MET A 179 -10.28 -2.70 -7.40
C MET A 179 -10.70 -1.66 -6.36
N LEU A 180 -9.75 -1.16 -5.58
CA LEU A 180 -9.99 -0.20 -4.50
C LEU A 180 -9.79 1.26 -4.95
N ASN A 181 -9.34 1.48 -6.20
CA ASN A 181 -8.82 2.76 -6.68
C ASN A 181 -7.80 3.38 -5.69
N ALA A 182 -6.87 2.54 -5.21
CA ALA A 182 -5.83 2.93 -4.28
C ALA A 182 -4.49 3.07 -5.02
N ARG A 183 -3.87 4.25 -4.90
CA ARG A 183 -2.57 4.57 -5.52
C ARG A 183 -1.41 3.77 -4.93
N TYR A 184 -1.51 3.42 -3.66
CA TYR A 184 -0.42 2.81 -2.92
C TYR A 184 -0.81 1.45 -2.38
N GLY A 185 0.13 0.52 -2.46
CA GLY A 185 0.05 -0.78 -1.80
C GLY A 185 1.41 -1.20 -1.25
N TYR A 186 1.47 -2.34 -0.57
CA TYR A 186 2.72 -2.86 -0.04
C TYR A 186 2.74 -4.38 0.07
N ILE A 187 3.95 -4.94 0.15
CA ILE A 187 4.20 -6.35 0.46
C ILE A 187 5.16 -6.39 1.65
N LEU A 188 4.79 -7.12 2.70
CA LEU A 188 5.66 -7.38 3.85
C LEU A 188 6.19 -8.80 3.80
N THR A 189 7.50 -8.95 4.00
CA THR A 189 8.17 -10.23 4.18
C THR A 189 8.97 -10.24 5.47
N ASP A 190 9.53 -11.40 5.81
CA ASP A 190 10.49 -11.57 6.89
C ASP A 190 11.86 -10.92 6.61
N GLU A 191 12.13 -10.48 5.38
CA GLU A 191 13.38 -9.82 4.99
C GLU A 191 13.22 -8.35 4.60
N GLU A 192 12.03 -7.91 4.18
CA GLU A 192 11.82 -6.56 3.66
C GLU A 192 10.36 -6.09 3.70
N LEU A 193 10.18 -4.77 3.64
CA LEU A 193 8.96 -4.11 3.20
C LEU A 193 9.16 -3.59 1.79
N VAL A 194 8.24 -3.93 0.88
CA VAL A 194 8.20 -3.36 -0.47
C VAL A 194 6.99 -2.44 -0.56
N VAL A 195 7.22 -1.13 -0.63
CA VAL A 195 6.15 -0.16 -0.91
C VAL A 195 5.99 0.03 -2.41
N ILE A 196 4.76 0.22 -2.86
CA ILE A 196 4.38 0.19 -4.28
C ILE A 196 3.51 1.41 -4.61
N ARG A 197 3.82 2.09 -5.71
CA ARG A 197 2.97 3.13 -6.33
C ARG A 197 2.48 2.65 -7.70
N VAL A 198 1.17 2.74 -7.90
CA VAL A 198 0.48 2.36 -9.14
C VAL A 198 0.15 3.59 -9.97
N THR A 199 0.32 3.50 -11.29
CA THR A 199 0.05 4.58 -12.26
C THR A 199 -0.76 4.02 -13.42
N LYS A 200 -1.81 4.71 -13.85
CA LYS A 200 -2.57 4.34 -15.05
C LYS A 200 -1.74 4.64 -16.29
N SER A 201 -1.74 3.74 -17.26
CA SER A 201 -1.16 4.03 -18.56
C SER A 201 -2.06 4.97 -19.37
N VAL A 202 -1.43 5.81 -20.19
CA VAL A 202 -2.13 6.69 -21.14
C VAL A 202 -2.52 5.92 -22.41
N ASP A 203 -1.85 4.79 -22.68
CA ASP A 203 -2.09 3.99 -23.87
C ASP A 203 -3.41 3.20 -23.75
N PRO A 204 -4.21 3.13 -24.84
CA PRO A 204 -5.41 2.31 -24.85
C PRO A 204 -5.05 0.83 -24.61
N PRO A 205 -5.96 0.01 -24.02
CA PRO A 205 -5.77 -1.43 -23.87
C PRO A 205 -5.26 -2.04 -25.18
N PRO A 206 -4.16 -2.81 -25.20
CA PRO A 206 -3.66 -3.41 -26.43
C PRO A 206 -4.79 -4.19 -27.11
N ARG A 207 -5.08 -3.86 -28.38
CA ARG A 207 -6.17 -4.48 -29.14
C ARG A 207 -5.98 -5.99 -29.36
N ASP A 208 -4.74 -6.47 -29.19
CA ASP A 208 -4.32 -7.86 -29.43
C ASP A 208 -3.77 -8.53 -28.16
N ARG A 209 -4.44 -8.39 -27.00
CA ARG A 209 -4.26 -9.43 -25.97
C ARG A 209 -4.89 -10.71 -26.52
N PRO A 210 -4.16 -11.85 -26.57
CA PRO A 210 -4.81 -13.13 -26.81
C PRO A 210 -5.90 -13.28 -25.76
N ARG A 211 -7.16 -13.22 -26.19
CA ARG A 211 -8.27 -13.79 -25.42
C ARG A 211 -7.82 -15.23 -25.19
N ARG A 212 -7.47 -15.57 -23.94
CA ARG A 212 -7.18 -16.97 -23.60
C ARG A 212 -8.47 -17.71 -23.95
N SER A 213 -8.41 -18.49 -25.03
CA SER A 213 -9.50 -19.37 -25.41
C SER A 213 -9.76 -20.24 -24.19
N THR A 214 -10.97 -20.17 -23.66
CA THR A 214 -11.50 -21.13 -22.72
C THR A 214 -11.26 -22.51 -23.34
N ALA A 215 -10.24 -23.22 -22.87
CA ALA A 215 -10.09 -24.62 -23.18
C ALA A 215 -11.37 -25.28 -22.68
N GLN A 216 -12.15 -25.82 -23.62
CA GLN A 216 -13.29 -26.66 -23.31
C GLN A 216 -12.78 -27.81 -22.44
N TYR A 217 -13.05 -27.74 -21.14
CA TYR A 217 -12.77 -28.84 -20.23
C TYR A 217 -13.82 -29.92 -20.49
N GLU A 218 -13.38 -31.02 -21.10
CA GLU A 218 -14.11 -32.29 -21.14
C GLU A 218 -14.29 -32.79 -19.68
N PRO A 219 -15.52 -33.16 -19.27
CA PRO A 219 -15.83 -33.46 -17.88
C PRO A 219 -15.41 -34.88 -17.52
N GLY A 220 -14.24 -35.02 -16.91
CA GLY A 220 -13.75 -36.29 -16.35
C GLY A 220 -13.10 -36.08 -14.99
N HIS A 221 -13.77 -36.58 -13.94
CA HIS A 221 -13.36 -36.68 -12.53
C HIS A 221 -13.51 -35.44 -11.63
N LEU A 222 -14.72 -35.33 -11.09
CA LEU A 222 -15.09 -34.58 -9.88
C LEU A 222 -14.53 -35.22 -8.61
N ARG A 223 -13.87 -34.42 -7.77
CA ARG A 223 -14.01 -34.41 -6.30
C ARG A 223 -13.68 -33.01 -5.76
N ASP A 224 -14.67 -32.13 -5.70
CA ASP A 224 -15.18 -31.45 -4.49
C ASP A 224 -16.18 -30.36 -4.95
N LEU A 225 -17.38 -30.34 -4.39
CA LEU A 225 -18.53 -29.60 -4.94
C LEU A 225 -18.95 -28.46 -3.99
N SER A 226 -18.22 -27.36 -4.05
CA SER A 226 -18.65 -26.04 -3.55
C SER A 226 -18.19 -24.85 -4.41
N ASP A 227 -17.16 -25.02 -5.25
CA ASP A 227 -16.41 -23.88 -5.84
C ASP A 227 -16.80 -23.50 -7.27
N VAL A 228 -17.80 -24.16 -7.86
CA VAL A 228 -18.19 -23.91 -9.27
C VAL A 228 -19.23 -22.79 -9.40
N SER A 229 -19.96 -22.49 -8.31
CA SER A 229 -20.96 -21.41 -8.33
C SER A 229 -20.31 -20.02 -8.21
N SER A 230 -19.15 -19.92 -7.56
CA SER A 230 -18.31 -18.71 -7.50
C SER A 230 -17.73 -18.40 -8.87
N ALA A 231 -17.16 -19.39 -9.55
CA ALA A 231 -16.59 -19.25 -10.90
C ALA A 231 -17.61 -18.81 -11.97
N LEU A 232 -18.88 -19.22 -11.86
CA LEU A 232 -19.94 -18.74 -12.77
C LEU A 232 -20.43 -17.31 -12.42
N SER A 233 -20.27 -16.89 -11.16
CA SER A 233 -20.57 -15.54 -10.70
C SER A 233 -19.47 -14.55 -11.11
N GLU A 234 -18.20 -14.99 -11.12
CA GLU A 234 -17.02 -14.27 -11.64
C GLU A 234 -17.25 -13.81 -13.09
N ILE A 235 -17.78 -14.67 -13.95
CA ILE A 235 -18.09 -14.36 -15.37
C ILE A 235 -19.11 -13.21 -15.53
N SER A 236 -19.99 -13.01 -14.54
CA SER A 236 -21.07 -12.02 -14.65
C SER A 236 -20.63 -10.59 -14.35
N LEU A 237 -19.58 -10.40 -13.53
CA LEU A 237 -19.11 -9.08 -13.09
C LEU A 237 -18.16 -8.42 -14.10
N TYR A 238 -17.39 -9.20 -14.86
CA TYR A 238 -16.58 -8.68 -15.98
C TYR A 238 -17.42 -8.15 -17.15
N ARG A 239 -18.73 -8.41 -17.17
CA ARG A 239 -19.63 -7.85 -18.18
C ARG A 239 -19.96 -6.37 -17.92
N ASN A 240 -19.73 -5.84 -16.70
CA ASN A 240 -20.17 -4.49 -16.32
C ASN A 240 -19.08 -3.52 -15.83
N THR A 241 -17.82 -3.94 -15.66
CA THR A 241 -16.69 -3.01 -15.50
C THR A 241 -16.02 -2.82 -16.86
N GLY A 242 -16.29 -1.68 -17.49
CA GLY A 242 -15.71 -1.33 -18.79
C GLY A 242 -14.19 -1.47 -18.79
N GLN A 243 -13.66 -2.05 -19.87
CA GLN A 243 -12.23 -2.14 -20.26
C GLN A 243 -11.22 -2.20 -19.10
N LEU A 244 -10.60 -3.37 -18.88
CA LEU A 244 -9.37 -3.50 -18.10
C LEU A 244 -8.42 -2.32 -18.41
N GLU A 245 -8.31 -1.38 -17.47
CA GLU A 245 -7.41 -0.24 -17.61
C GLU A 245 -5.97 -0.77 -17.69
N ASN A 246 -5.14 -0.13 -18.51
CA ASN A 246 -3.72 -0.41 -18.55
C ASN A 246 -3.02 0.32 -17.39
N TYR A 247 -1.99 -0.31 -16.87
CA TYR A 247 -1.11 0.27 -15.85
C TYR A 247 0.32 0.32 -16.40
N GLU A 248 1.03 1.37 -16.02
CA GLU A 248 2.47 1.49 -16.27
C GLU A 248 3.24 0.52 -15.36
N LYS A 249 4.56 0.47 -15.51
CA LYS A 249 5.45 -0.20 -14.55
C LYS A 249 5.20 0.28 -13.12
N LEU A 250 5.18 -0.66 -12.19
CA LEU A 250 5.05 -0.36 -10.77
C LEU A 250 6.33 0.31 -10.27
N GLU A 251 6.18 1.44 -9.58
CA GLU A 251 7.28 2.07 -8.86
C GLU A 251 7.37 1.46 -7.47
N ILE A 252 8.51 0.84 -7.15
CA ILE A 252 8.70 0.10 -5.90
C ILE A 252 9.88 0.63 -5.09
N LYS A 253 9.78 0.57 -3.76
CA LYS A 253 10.93 0.76 -2.87
C LYS A 253 10.99 -0.35 -1.84
N SER A 254 12.11 -1.07 -1.81
CA SER A 254 12.41 -2.09 -0.79
C SER A 254 13.12 -1.46 0.40
N VAL A 255 12.69 -1.84 1.60
CA VAL A 255 13.24 -1.44 2.89
C VAL A 255 13.56 -2.70 3.70
N PRO A 256 14.84 -3.01 3.94
CA PRO A 256 15.25 -4.19 4.70
C PRO A 256 14.64 -4.27 6.11
N TRP A 257 14.23 -5.47 6.51
CA TRP A 257 13.67 -5.76 7.84
C TRP A 257 14.63 -5.42 8.97
N SER A 258 15.93 -5.65 8.74
CA SER A 258 17.01 -5.39 9.70
C SER A 258 17.36 -3.91 9.85
N ASN A 259 16.78 -3.01 9.06
CA ASN A 259 17.06 -1.59 9.19
C ASN A 259 16.51 -1.05 10.52
N GLN A 260 17.37 -0.31 11.22
CA GLN A 260 17.08 0.38 12.47
C GLN A 260 17.87 1.69 12.53
N GLY A 261 17.45 2.58 13.44
CA GLY A 261 18.10 3.87 13.66
C GLY A 261 17.45 5.00 12.86
N SER A 262 17.72 6.23 13.30
CA SER A 262 17.04 7.43 12.82
C SER A 262 17.61 8.00 11.52
N ASP A 263 18.63 7.39 10.91
CA ASP A 263 19.36 7.91 9.75
C ASP A 263 18.98 7.23 8.42
N LYS A 264 18.07 6.25 8.46
CA LYS A 264 17.62 5.48 7.30
C LYS A 264 16.17 5.04 7.44
N PHE A 265 15.58 4.51 6.36
CA PHE A 265 14.26 3.90 6.45
C PHE A 265 14.29 2.58 7.22
N THR A 266 13.44 2.48 8.23
CA THR A 266 13.01 1.21 8.82
C THR A 266 11.66 0.81 8.25
N VAL A 267 11.28 -0.47 8.39
CA VAL A 267 9.97 -0.98 7.94
C VAL A 267 8.82 -0.16 8.51
N ASN A 268 8.82 0.09 9.81
CA ASN A 268 7.73 0.83 10.47
C ASN A 268 7.67 2.30 10.03
N LEU A 269 8.83 2.96 9.85
CA LEU A 269 8.87 4.33 9.37
C LEU A 269 8.35 4.46 7.94
N ALA A 270 8.80 3.58 7.03
CA ALA A 270 8.36 3.57 5.64
C ALA A 270 6.85 3.27 5.53
N LEU A 271 6.35 2.29 6.28
CA LEU A 271 4.93 1.95 6.31
C LEU A 271 4.07 3.10 6.86
N TRP A 272 4.52 3.78 7.92
CA TRP A 272 3.85 4.97 8.44
C TRP A 272 3.79 6.09 7.39
N CYS A 273 4.88 6.31 6.64
CA CYS A 273 4.91 7.31 5.58
C CYS A 273 3.93 6.96 4.46
N LEU A 274 3.98 5.73 3.95
CA LEU A 274 3.08 5.26 2.89
C LEU A 274 1.61 5.47 3.26
N LEU A 275 1.22 5.10 4.48
CA LEU A 275 -0.15 5.27 4.97
C LEU A 275 -0.52 6.74 5.18
N SER A 276 0.42 7.58 5.61
CA SER A 276 0.21 9.02 5.71
C SER A 276 -0.01 9.66 4.32
N MET A 277 0.69 9.17 3.29
CA MET A 277 0.51 9.59 1.90
C MET A 277 -0.85 9.14 1.35
N ALA A 278 -1.21 7.87 1.57
CA ALA A 278 -2.51 7.32 1.20
C ALA A 278 -3.68 8.05 1.89
N ALA A 279 -3.48 8.55 3.12
CA ALA A 279 -4.47 9.35 3.83
C ALA A 279 -4.73 10.72 3.19
N ALA A 280 -3.77 11.26 2.43
CA ALA A 280 -3.79 12.60 1.88
C ALA A 280 -4.28 12.64 0.42
N ASN A 281 -3.69 11.81 -0.45
CA ASN A 281 -4.12 11.64 -1.84
C ASN A 281 -3.82 10.22 -2.32
N ASN A 282 -4.87 9.49 -2.69
CA ASN A 282 -4.80 8.06 -2.97
C ASN A 282 -5.39 7.66 -4.33
N SER A 283 -5.79 8.61 -5.16
CA SER A 283 -6.37 8.28 -6.47
C SER A 283 -5.30 7.79 -7.43
N ILE A 284 -5.62 6.77 -8.23
CA ILE A 284 -4.73 6.34 -9.31
C ILE A 284 -4.87 7.31 -10.49
N GLU A 285 -3.78 7.96 -10.87
CA GLU A 285 -3.71 8.92 -11.96
C GLU A 285 -2.74 8.43 -13.05
N THR A 286 -2.74 9.11 -14.20
CA THR A 286 -1.82 8.81 -15.31
C THR A 286 -0.44 9.42 -15.10
N ARG A 287 -0.34 10.45 -14.25
CA ARG A 287 0.91 11.11 -13.85
C ARG A 287 0.75 11.70 -12.47
N TYR A 288 1.85 11.82 -11.75
CA TYR A 288 1.89 12.45 -10.45
C TYR A 288 2.90 13.60 -10.41
N PRO A 289 2.62 14.67 -9.65
CA PRO A 289 3.64 15.67 -9.35
C PRO A 289 4.72 15.11 -8.42
N PRO A 290 5.87 15.80 -8.30
CA PRO A 290 6.90 15.43 -7.33
C PRO A 290 6.33 15.33 -5.90
N LEU A 291 6.88 14.43 -5.08
CA LEU A 291 6.35 14.19 -3.74
C LEU A 291 6.42 15.45 -2.85
N ASP A 292 7.55 16.16 -2.87
CA ASP A 292 7.74 17.42 -2.15
C ASP A 292 7.36 18.60 -3.04
N SER A 293 6.05 18.76 -3.26
CA SER A 293 5.49 19.83 -4.08
C SER A 293 4.21 20.41 -3.49
N TRP A 294 3.91 21.63 -3.89
CA TRP A 294 2.82 22.43 -3.35
C TRP A 294 1.85 22.85 -4.44
N ARG A 295 0.55 22.83 -4.13
CA ARG A 295 -0.51 23.35 -4.99
C ARG A 295 -1.11 24.60 -4.35
N LEU A 296 -1.31 25.64 -5.15
CA LEU A 296 -2.11 26.79 -4.76
C LEU A 296 -3.58 26.37 -4.65
N VAL A 297 -4.19 26.53 -3.48
CA VAL A 297 -5.60 26.18 -3.23
C VAL A 297 -6.48 27.42 -3.20
N GLN A 298 -5.94 28.54 -2.74
CA GLN A 298 -6.67 29.80 -2.67
C GLN A 298 -5.72 30.94 -3.01
N GLU A 299 -6.09 31.75 -4.00
CA GLU A 299 -5.43 33.02 -4.28
C GLU A 299 -5.70 33.99 -3.13
N GLY A 300 -4.67 34.73 -2.73
CA GLY A 300 -4.84 35.76 -1.70
C GLY A 300 -5.68 36.92 -2.24
N SER A 301 -6.68 37.36 -1.49
CA SER A 301 -7.45 38.56 -1.82
C SER A 301 -7.46 39.52 -0.64
N GLY A 302 -6.90 40.71 -0.84
CA GLY A 302 -6.89 41.83 0.12
C GLY A 302 -6.36 41.46 1.51
N LEU A 303 -7.24 40.99 2.39
CA LEU A 303 -7.00 40.67 3.80
C LEU A 303 -6.58 39.22 4.06
N THR A 304 -6.74 38.31 3.11
CA THR A 304 -6.34 36.90 3.25
C THR A 304 -5.14 36.60 2.36
N GLY A 305 -4.09 36.03 2.96
CA GLY A 305 -2.93 35.55 2.21
C GLY A 305 -3.25 34.30 1.38
N ALA A 306 -2.46 34.04 0.35
CA ALA A 306 -2.57 32.83 -0.45
C ALA A 306 -2.44 31.57 0.43
N ARG A 307 -3.16 30.49 0.08
CA ARG A 307 -3.06 29.20 0.78
C ARG A 307 -2.58 28.12 -0.16
N TYR A 308 -1.62 27.35 0.32
CA TYR A 308 -0.99 26.25 -0.39
C TYR A 308 -1.25 24.94 0.33
N CYS A 309 -1.46 23.86 -0.43
CA CYS A 309 -1.56 22.49 0.07
C CYS A 309 -0.38 21.67 -0.44
N HIS A 310 0.33 21.01 0.46
CA HIS A 310 1.38 20.08 0.11
C HIS A 310 0.76 18.81 -0.49
N VAL A 311 1.20 18.38 -1.67
CA VAL A 311 0.53 17.31 -2.43
C VAL A 311 0.57 15.96 -1.72
N THR A 312 1.69 15.65 -1.05
CA THR A 312 1.89 14.34 -0.40
C THR A 312 1.38 14.26 1.04
N SER A 313 1.62 15.26 1.88
CA SER A 313 1.16 15.26 3.28
C SER A 313 -0.25 15.85 3.47
N GLY A 314 -0.77 16.57 2.48
CA GLY A 314 -2.03 17.31 2.60
C GLY A 314 -1.96 18.52 3.54
N LYS A 315 -0.77 18.90 4.02
CA LYS A 315 -0.57 20.05 4.92
C LYS A 315 -0.96 21.34 4.21
N ILE A 316 -1.79 22.17 4.83
CA ILE A 316 -2.17 23.49 4.32
C ILE A 316 -1.40 24.58 5.06
N THR A 317 -0.78 25.49 4.33
CA THR A 317 0.01 26.62 4.88
C THR A 317 -0.27 27.92 4.13
N SER A 318 -0.05 29.06 4.79
CA SER A 318 0.00 30.39 4.17
C SER A 318 1.42 30.84 3.81
N SER A 319 2.43 30.12 4.30
CA SER A 319 3.85 30.40 4.05
C SER A 319 4.55 29.12 3.58
N LEU A 320 5.26 29.22 2.45
CA LEU A 320 5.98 28.11 1.86
C LEU A 320 7.41 28.02 2.44
N PRO A 321 7.95 26.80 2.59
CA PRO A 321 9.38 26.62 2.87
C PRO A 321 10.27 27.27 1.80
N ALA A 322 11.49 27.63 2.18
CA ALA A 322 12.48 28.16 1.23
C ALA A 322 12.77 27.11 0.14
N GLY A 323 12.70 27.53 -1.13
CA GLY A 323 12.92 26.65 -2.28
C GLY A 323 11.76 25.70 -2.61
N ALA A 324 10.59 25.85 -1.97
CA ALA A 324 9.42 25.03 -2.24
C ALA A 324 9.01 25.07 -3.73
N TYR A 325 8.80 23.89 -4.31
CA TYR A 325 8.30 23.77 -5.67
C TYR A 325 6.78 23.89 -5.71
N VAL A 326 6.28 24.97 -6.32
CA VAL A 326 4.84 25.20 -6.52
C VAL A 326 4.44 24.77 -7.92
N LEU A 327 3.42 23.91 -8.02
CA LEU A 327 2.89 23.44 -9.29
C LEU A 327 2.31 24.60 -10.11
N PRO A 328 2.49 24.61 -11.44
CA PRO A 328 1.84 25.57 -12.31
C PRO A 328 0.32 25.51 -12.20
N THR A 329 -0.35 26.66 -12.20
CA THR A 329 -1.80 26.85 -12.06
C THR A 329 -2.64 26.20 -13.17
N HIS A 330 -2.01 25.71 -14.25
CA HIS A 330 -2.67 25.00 -15.35
C HIS A 330 -2.58 23.47 -15.28
N THR A 331 -2.18 22.92 -14.14
CA THR A 331 -2.34 21.47 -13.92
C THR A 331 -3.82 21.23 -13.60
N PRO A 332 -4.60 20.52 -14.44
CA PRO A 332 -6.03 20.37 -14.23
C PRO A 332 -6.31 19.85 -12.82
N ALA A 333 -7.29 20.49 -12.17
CA ALA A 333 -7.70 20.14 -10.82
C ALA A 333 -8.15 18.67 -10.79
N ILE A 334 -7.41 17.88 -10.01
CA ILE A 334 -7.92 16.64 -9.42
C ILE A 334 -9.17 17.04 -8.64
N THR A 335 -10.28 16.40 -8.97
CA THR A 335 -11.62 16.60 -8.41
C THR A 335 -11.59 16.48 -6.89
N THR A 336 -11.42 17.59 -6.19
CA THR A 336 -11.85 17.69 -4.80
C THR A 336 -13.36 17.74 -4.83
N ALA A 337 -14.02 16.73 -4.26
CA ALA A 337 -15.44 16.78 -3.98
C ALA A 337 -15.74 18.10 -3.26
N ASP A 338 -16.64 18.89 -3.86
CA ASP A 338 -17.10 20.16 -3.28
C ASP A 338 -17.63 19.94 -1.86
N PRO A 339 -17.44 20.90 -0.94
CA PRO A 339 -18.22 20.96 0.27
C PRO A 339 -19.65 21.35 -0.13
N VAL A 340 -20.59 20.41 0.03
CA VAL A 340 -22.02 20.75 -0.06
C VAL A 340 -22.37 21.55 1.20
N ASP A 341 -22.56 22.85 1.03
CA ASP A 341 -23.19 23.73 2.01
C ASP A 341 -24.71 23.46 2.08
N ASN A 342 -25.19 23.42 3.33
CA ASN A 342 -26.57 23.36 3.86
C ASN A 342 -27.38 22.06 3.74
#